data_AF-A0A6I6WLW1-F1
#
_entry.id   AF-A0A6I6WLW1-F1
#
_cell.length_a   1.000
_cell.length_b   1.000
_cell.length_c   1.000
_cell.angle_alpha   90.00
_cell.angle_beta   90.00
_cell.angle_gamma   90.00
#
_symmetry.space_group_name_H-M   'P 1'
#
loop_
_entity.id
_entity.type
_entity.pdbx_description
1 polymer ?
#
loop_
_entity_poly.entity_id
_entity_poly.type
_entity_poly.pdbx_seq_one_letter_code
_entity_poly.pdbx_strand_id
1 'polypeptide(L)'
;MATAGAARPSAPPPAHRAGLFGGVPGPAGWETTGAGRRRCPRVWQEASCGAARPETARRGVASAPSARSLTEDLLGDDDLASLAADGPRPHTVPRDRATRAPAGAPHGGGLDGPAGHLRHRGFARFHAAELGVDPDARTDDLQQIADVCARLPQDPYAPDSNRFRRYSHAVFLPWTDQLSFVPGAPDAEHGTVTEYWQDEHNPEYPNMRRRLPDVPAALRENALLLDLMRADLAQALWLEELHHAPVYVGVHLIKLAVGDRTDAAVPSPNCLHQDGGSPATFTFAHLIGCADISGGENVIARASAAGRQPEDLPDDAVLARFTLTEPLDGYAVHDHRVSHYVGPVRLAGRAHSGQRSILIIGIAPYAPRM
;
A
#
# COMPACT_ATOMS: atom_id res chain seq x y z
N MET A 1 -27.26 62.44 -18.90
CA MET A 1 -27.58 63.51 -17.93
C MET A 1 -28.27 62.86 -16.73
N ALA A 2 -27.86 63.23 -15.52
CA ALA A 2 -28.34 62.77 -14.20
C ALA A 2 -27.99 61.31 -13.81
N THR A 3 -27.61 60.95 -12.58
CA THR A 3 -27.04 61.64 -11.40
C THR A 3 -26.48 60.52 -10.50
N ALA A 4 -25.46 60.84 -9.71
CA ALA A 4 -24.83 59.99 -8.71
C ALA A 4 -25.76 59.60 -7.55
N GLY A 5 -25.47 58.47 -6.89
CA GLY A 5 -26.07 58.08 -5.62
C GLY A 5 -25.25 57.00 -4.92
N ALA A 6 -24.37 57.40 -4.01
CA ALA A 6 -23.53 56.54 -3.19
C ALA A 6 -24.35 55.90 -2.05
N ALA A 7 -24.15 54.60 -1.80
CA ALA A 7 -24.66 53.91 -0.62
C ALA A 7 -23.50 53.56 0.34
N ARG A 8 -23.65 53.97 1.61
CA ARG A 8 -22.77 53.64 2.74
C ARG A 8 -23.11 52.25 3.32
N PRO A 9 -22.16 51.58 4.00
CA PRO A 9 -22.32 50.23 4.53
C PRO A 9 -23.08 50.20 5.86
N SER A 10 -23.94 49.18 6.02
CA SER A 10 -24.65 48.84 7.25
C SER A 10 -23.78 47.99 8.18
N ALA A 11 -23.69 48.42 9.44
CA ALA A 11 -23.03 47.73 10.54
C ALA A 11 -23.75 46.43 10.97
N PRO A 12 -23.07 45.47 11.62
CA PRO A 12 -23.65 44.20 12.04
C PRO A 12 -24.42 44.27 13.38
N PRO A 13 -25.43 43.41 13.59
CA PRO A 13 -26.16 43.30 14.87
C PRO A 13 -25.41 42.42 15.92
N PRO A 14 -25.82 42.49 17.19
CA PRO A 14 -24.97 42.17 18.34
C PRO A 14 -24.97 40.70 18.78
N ALA A 15 -23.94 40.39 19.57
CA ALA A 15 -23.69 39.11 20.23
C ALA A 15 -24.76 38.71 21.25
N HIS A 16 -25.17 37.44 21.21
CA HIS A 16 -25.89 36.78 22.29
C HIS A 16 -24.98 35.75 22.99
N ARG A 17 -24.84 35.93 24.30
CA ARG A 17 -24.32 34.96 25.27
C ARG A 17 -25.44 34.04 25.74
N ALA A 18 -25.08 32.77 25.94
CA ALA A 18 -25.35 31.91 27.12
C ALA A 18 -25.85 30.50 26.74
N GLY A 19 -25.17 29.48 27.29
CA GLY A 19 -25.62 28.09 27.23
C GLY A 19 -24.52 27.11 27.67
N LEU A 20 -24.35 26.97 28.98
CA LEU A 20 -23.57 25.91 29.65
C LEU A 20 -24.24 24.54 29.45
N PHE A 21 -23.45 23.48 29.21
CA PHE A 21 -23.42 22.17 29.92
C PHE A 21 -22.73 21.09 29.08
N GLY A 22 -21.93 20.23 29.73
CA GLY A 22 -21.61 18.88 29.25
C GLY A 22 -20.14 18.62 28.90
N GLY A 23 -19.30 18.42 29.92
CA GLY A 23 -17.94 17.91 29.75
C GLY A 23 -17.93 16.38 29.51
N VAL A 24 -17.07 15.95 28.59
CA VAL A 24 -16.58 14.57 28.44
C VAL A 24 -15.06 14.68 28.20
N PRO A 25 -14.22 13.81 28.81
CA PRO A 25 -12.79 14.05 28.88
C PRO A 25 -12.10 13.76 27.54
N GLY A 26 -11.30 14.73 27.07
CA GLY A 26 -10.39 14.54 25.96
C GLY A 26 -9.15 13.72 26.37
N PRO A 27 -8.56 12.93 25.46
CA PRO A 27 -7.31 12.23 25.74
C PRO A 27 -6.14 13.22 25.84
N ALA A 28 -5.15 12.81 26.63
CA ALA A 28 -4.11 13.62 27.22
C ALA A 28 -3.18 14.38 26.25
N GLY A 29 -2.98 15.66 26.56
CA GLY A 29 -1.68 16.33 26.68
C GLY A 29 -0.71 16.26 25.48
N TRP A 30 -0.75 17.29 24.63
CA TRP A 30 0.41 17.69 23.82
C TRP A 30 0.99 18.97 24.41
N GLU A 31 2.17 18.87 25.03
CA GLU A 31 2.92 20.05 25.46
C GLU A 31 3.62 20.69 24.26
N THR A 32 3.39 21.99 24.10
CA THR A 32 4.09 22.83 23.13
C THR A 32 5.36 23.36 23.78
N THR A 33 6.52 23.01 23.24
CA THR A 33 7.76 23.75 23.51
C THR A 33 8.20 24.48 22.24
N GLY A 34 8.57 25.74 22.42
CA GLY A 34 8.88 26.70 21.37
C GLY A 34 10.16 26.37 20.60
N ALA A 35 10.05 25.47 19.63
CA ALA A 35 10.85 25.38 18.42
C ALA A 35 10.13 24.36 17.53
N GLY A 36 9.51 24.81 16.44
CA GLY A 36 8.59 24.01 15.61
C GLY A 36 9.23 22.77 14.97
N ARG A 37 9.36 21.68 15.73
CA ARG A 37 9.67 20.33 15.26
C ARG A 37 8.79 19.34 16.02
N ARG A 38 7.86 18.70 15.32
CA ARG A 38 7.06 17.59 15.87
C ARG A 38 7.91 16.32 15.77
N ARG A 39 8.22 15.68 16.91
CA ARG A 39 8.88 14.37 16.95
C ARG A 39 7.82 13.27 16.94
N CYS A 40 8.05 12.23 16.15
CA CYS A 40 7.27 10.99 16.18
C CYS A 40 7.52 10.27 17.53
N PRO A 41 6.50 9.68 18.19
CA PRO A 41 6.70 8.93 19.43
C PRO A 41 7.64 7.73 19.18
N ARG A 42 8.70 7.59 19.99
CA ARG A 42 9.54 6.39 20.01
C ARG A 42 8.78 5.27 20.73
N VAL A 43 8.28 4.30 19.97
CA VAL A 43 8.01 2.94 20.47
C VAL A 43 8.65 1.97 19.47
N TRP A 44 9.19 0.86 19.97
CA TRP A 44 9.87 -0.23 19.25
C TRP A 44 11.40 -0.14 19.13
N GLN A 45 12.05 -0.39 20.27
CA GLN A 45 13.35 -1.08 20.34
C GLN A 45 13.27 -1.99 21.55
N GLU A 46 12.94 -3.27 21.34
CA GLU A 46 13.27 -4.43 22.19
C GLU A 46 12.35 -5.61 21.86
N ALA A 47 12.66 -6.32 20.77
CA ALA A 47 12.35 -7.73 20.62
C ALA A 47 13.13 -8.25 19.41
N SER A 48 14.34 -8.77 19.66
CA SER A 48 15.06 -9.79 18.86
C SER A 48 16.57 -9.58 18.97
N CYS A 49 17.15 -9.90 20.12
CA CYS A 49 18.57 -10.25 20.25
C CYS A 49 18.68 -11.44 21.22
N GLY A 50 19.50 -12.42 20.83
CA GLY A 50 19.39 -13.80 21.27
C GLY A 50 19.84 -14.11 22.69
N ALA A 51 19.46 -15.32 23.13
CA ALA A 51 20.08 -15.99 24.26
C ALA A 51 20.51 -17.40 23.84
N ALA A 52 21.79 -17.67 24.05
CA ALA A 52 22.51 -18.89 23.73
C ALA A 52 22.05 -20.10 24.57
N ARG A 53 22.27 -21.29 24.01
CA ARG A 53 22.21 -22.57 24.74
C ARG A 53 23.28 -22.64 25.82
N PRO A 54 23.04 -23.44 26.87
CA PRO A 54 24.05 -24.41 27.26
C PRO A 54 23.51 -25.84 27.40
N GLU A 55 24.44 -26.75 27.24
CA GLU A 55 24.32 -28.20 27.17
C GLU A 55 24.49 -28.86 28.56
N THR A 56 23.96 -30.10 28.66
CA THR A 56 24.33 -31.21 29.57
C THR A 56 23.85 -31.19 31.03
N ALA A 57 23.04 -32.19 31.41
CA ALA A 57 23.50 -33.37 32.14
C ALA A 57 22.39 -34.45 32.29
N ARG A 58 22.85 -35.69 32.39
CA ARG A 58 22.14 -36.98 32.21
C ARG A 58 21.45 -37.52 33.48
N ARG A 59 20.62 -38.56 33.24
CA ARG A 59 20.21 -39.74 34.05
C ARG A 59 18.72 -39.70 34.45
N GLY A 60 17.92 -40.76 34.34
CA GLY A 60 18.17 -42.14 33.94
C GLY A 60 16.87 -42.94 33.83
N VAL A 61 17.02 -44.08 33.16
CA VAL A 61 16.15 -45.24 32.90
C VAL A 61 15.15 -45.62 34.01
N ALA A 62 13.91 -45.97 33.63
CA ALA A 62 13.19 -47.15 34.15
C ALA A 62 12.02 -47.56 33.24
N SER A 63 11.85 -48.87 33.13
CA SER A 63 11.09 -49.66 32.16
C SER A 63 9.57 -49.69 32.33
N ALA A 64 8.89 -50.12 31.26
CA ALA A 64 7.47 -50.52 31.19
C ALA A 64 7.11 -51.69 32.14
N PRO A 65 5.81 -52.01 32.27
CA PRO A 65 5.30 -53.10 31.43
C PRO A 65 3.86 -52.91 30.88
N SER A 66 3.55 -53.74 29.89
CA SER A 66 2.28 -53.89 29.18
C SER A 66 1.28 -54.77 29.95
N ALA A 67 -0.03 -54.60 29.71
CA ALA A 67 -1.00 -55.72 29.65
C ALA A 67 -2.36 -55.33 29.01
N ARG A 68 -2.67 -56.05 27.91
CA ARG A 68 -3.93 -56.77 27.57
C ARG A 68 -5.32 -56.07 27.57
N SER A 69 -5.85 -55.92 26.35
CA SER A 69 -7.05 -56.56 25.76
C SER A 69 -8.15 -57.12 26.67
N LEU A 70 -9.41 -56.70 26.43
CA LEU A 70 -10.64 -57.53 26.52
C LEU A 70 -11.75 -56.97 25.57
N THR A 71 -12.11 -57.77 24.54
CA THR A 71 -13.45 -58.20 24.05
C THR A 71 -14.62 -57.19 23.96
N GLU A 72 -15.19 -56.93 22.77
CA GLU A 72 -16.34 -57.62 22.12
C GLU A 72 -17.65 -57.53 22.94
N ASP A 73 -18.68 -56.82 22.44
CA ASP A 73 -19.80 -57.45 21.71
C ASP A 73 -21.06 -56.56 21.47
N LEU A 74 -21.59 -56.67 20.24
CA LEU A 74 -22.98 -56.83 19.81
C LEU A 74 -23.99 -55.66 19.62
N LEU A 75 -24.85 -55.94 18.61
CA LEU A 75 -26.12 -55.35 18.15
C LEU A 75 -25.98 -54.34 17.00
N GLY A 76 -26.52 -54.53 15.80
CA GLY A 76 -27.41 -55.56 15.25
C GLY A 76 -27.99 -55.00 13.93
N ASP A 77 -27.95 -55.79 12.86
CA ASP A 77 -28.61 -55.50 11.58
C ASP A 77 -30.12 -55.70 11.71
N ASP A 78 -30.92 -54.81 11.11
CA ASP A 78 -32.03 -55.19 10.22
C ASP A 78 -32.71 -53.97 9.56
N ASP A 79 -33.10 -54.20 8.29
CA ASP A 79 -34.26 -53.64 7.58
C ASP A 79 -34.25 -52.19 7.03
N LEU A 80 -34.06 -52.07 5.71
CA LEU A 80 -35.17 -51.91 4.73
C LEU A 80 -34.66 -51.62 3.32
N ALA A 81 -34.97 -52.53 2.40
CA ALA A 81 -34.98 -52.27 0.97
C ALA A 81 -36.27 -51.54 0.56
N SER A 82 -36.13 -50.48 -0.26
CA SER A 82 -37.00 -50.10 -1.39
C SER A 82 -37.10 -48.58 -1.51
N LEU A 83 -36.53 -48.03 -2.58
CA LEU A 83 -37.22 -47.21 -3.58
C LEU A 83 -36.20 -46.75 -4.62
N ALA A 84 -36.33 -47.27 -5.83
CA ALA A 84 -35.64 -46.79 -7.02
C ALA A 84 -36.26 -45.47 -7.49
N ALA A 85 -35.45 -44.50 -7.91
CA ALA A 85 -35.78 -43.56 -8.98
C ALA A 85 -34.54 -42.82 -9.47
N ASP A 86 -34.49 -42.63 -10.79
CA ASP A 86 -33.44 -42.03 -11.61
C ASP A 86 -32.86 -40.70 -11.10
N GLY A 87 -31.53 -40.60 -11.17
CA GLY A 87 -30.78 -39.36 -11.08
C GLY A 87 -29.61 -39.37 -12.08
N PRO A 88 -29.36 -38.27 -12.82
CA PRO A 88 -28.37 -38.25 -13.90
C PRO A 88 -26.94 -38.30 -13.34
N ARG A 89 -26.12 -39.16 -13.94
CA ARG A 89 -24.67 -39.23 -13.67
C ARG A 89 -23.98 -37.97 -14.24
N PRO A 90 -23.23 -37.18 -13.46
CA PRO A 90 -22.31 -36.20 -14.03
C PRO A 90 -20.97 -36.86 -14.32
N HIS A 91 -20.71 -36.95 -15.62
CA HIS A 91 -19.44 -37.02 -16.34
C HIS A 91 -18.13 -37.04 -15.51
N THR A 92 -17.44 -38.17 -15.57
CA THR A 92 -15.99 -38.27 -15.40
C THR A 92 -15.28 -37.37 -16.40
N VAL A 93 -14.60 -36.33 -15.91
CA VAL A 93 -13.68 -35.51 -16.70
C VAL A 93 -12.42 -36.33 -17.02
N PRO A 94 -12.00 -36.46 -18.29
CA PRO A 94 -10.75 -37.14 -18.61
C PRO A 94 -9.55 -36.39 -18.03
N ARG A 95 -8.77 -37.09 -17.18
CA ARG A 95 -7.40 -36.69 -16.85
C ARG A 95 -6.51 -37.01 -18.05
N ASP A 96 -6.42 -36.07 -18.98
CA ASP A 96 -5.27 -35.99 -19.87
C ASP A 96 -5.18 -34.59 -20.48
N ARG A 97 -4.45 -33.72 -19.78
CA ARG A 97 -3.78 -32.60 -20.43
C ARG A 97 -2.44 -32.44 -19.75
N ALA A 98 -1.42 -32.99 -20.41
CA ALA A 98 -0.03 -32.74 -20.12
C ALA A 98 0.18 -31.25 -19.84
N THR A 99 0.78 -30.98 -18.69
CA THR A 99 1.31 -29.69 -18.26
C THR A 99 2.23 -29.13 -19.34
N ARG A 100 1.67 -28.30 -20.21
CA ARG A 100 2.49 -27.41 -21.03
C ARG A 100 2.91 -26.27 -20.11
N ALA A 101 4.15 -26.34 -19.62
CA ALA A 101 4.80 -25.24 -18.93
C ALA A 101 4.58 -23.94 -19.74
N PRO A 102 4.29 -22.81 -19.08
CA PRO A 102 4.20 -21.54 -19.78
C PRO A 102 5.54 -21.30 -20.49
N ALA A 103 5.45 -21.13 -21.80
CA ALA A 103 6.60 -20.86 -22.65
C ALA A 103 7.17 -19.49 -22.28
N GLY A 104 8.42 -19.48 -21.81
CA GLY A 104 9.30 -18.33 -21.85
C GLY A 104 8.94 -17.17 -20.92
N ALA A 105 9.23 -17.31 -19.64
CA ALA A 105 9.62 -16.14 -18.86
C ALA A 105 10.86 -15.52 -19.56
N PRO A 106 10.93 -14.19 -19.75
CA PRO A 106 12.15 -13.56 -20.22
C PRO A 106 13.18 -13.66 -19.08
N HIS A 107 13.94 -14.75 -19.05
CA HIS A 107 15.20 -14.83 -18.32
C HIS A 107 16.21 -13.94 -19.04
N GLY A 108 16.13 -12.64 -18.81
CA GLY A 108 16.92 -11.66 -19.56
C GLY A 108 17.07 -10.29 -18.91
N GLY A 109 16.87 -10.18 -17.60
CA GLY A 109 17.35 -9.02 -16.84
C GLY A 109 18.68 -9.40 -16.20
N GLY A 110 19.80 -8.88 -16.71
CA GLY A 110 21.08 -9.02 -16.02
C GLY A 110 21.00 -8.50 -14.57
N LEU A 111 21.97 -8.87 -13.74
CA LEU A 111 22.07 -8.39 -12.35
C LEU A 111 22.08 -6.84 -12.23
N ASP A 112 22.35 -6.16 -13.34
CA ASP A 112 22.48 -4.71 -13.45
C ASP A 112 21.16 -3.97 -13.74
N GLY A 113 20.04 -4.68 -14.00
CA GLY A 113 18.73 -4.07 -14.24
C GLY A 113 17.91 -3.82 -12.95
N PRO A 114 16.71 -3.20 -13.05
CA PRO A 114 15.84 -2.93 -11.90
C PRO A 114 15.54 -4.18 -11.05
N ALA A 115 15.26 -5.32 -11.68
CA ALA A 115 15.04 -6.60 -11.00
C ALA A 115 16.24 -7.03 -10.15
N GLY A 116 17.45 -6.94 -10.72
CA GLY A 116 18.69 -7.31 -10.05
C GLY A 116 18.96 -6.39 -8.86
N HIS A 117 18.84 -5.08 -9.06
CA HIS A 117 19.00 -4.09 -7.99
C HIS A 117 17.98 -4.29 -6.86
N LEU A 118 16.71 -4.50 -7.17
CA LEU A 118 15.67 -4.75 -6.18
C LEU A 118 15.98 -6.02 -5.38
N ARG A 119 16.36 -7.11 -6.06
CA ARG A 119 16.70 -8.38 -5.43
C ARG A 119 17.96 -8.32 -4.56
N HIS A 120 18.97 -7.55 -4.94
CA HIS A 120 20.25 -7.52 -4.21
C HIS A 120 20.33 -6.41 -3.16
N ARG A 121 19.77 -5.23 -3.44
CA ARG A 121 19.87 -4.03 -2.60
C ARG A 121 18.60 -3.77 -1.79
N GLY A 122 17.50 -4.44 -2.12
CA GLY A 122 16.20 -4.16 -1.52
C GLY A 122 15.49 -2.94 -2.12
N PHE A 123 16.08 -2.27 -3.11
CA PHE A 123 15.44 -1.18 -3.84
C PHE A 123 16.03 -1.03 -5.25
N ALA A 124 15.25 -0.43 -6.14
CA ALA A 124 15.69 -0.04 -7.47
C ALA A 124 15.06 1.30 -7.87
N ARG A 125 15.76 2.06 -8.70
CA ARG A 125 15.19 3.17 -9.47
C ARG A 125 15.07 2.73 -10.92
N PHE A 126 14.08 3.24 -11.63
CA PHE A 126 13.85 2.87 -13.01
C PHE A 126 13.10 3.96 -13.75
N HIS A 127 13.24 3.95 -15.07
CA HIS A 127 12.29 4.51 -16.02
C HIS A 127 11.33 3.40 -16.47
N ALA A 128 10.08 3.74 -16.83
CA ALA A 128 9.11 2.73 -17.30
C ALA A 128 9.60 1.88 -18.49
N ALA A 129 10.39 2.45 -19.40
CA ALA A 129 10.98 1.71 -20.51
C ALA A 129 11.88 0.55 -20.04
N GLU A 130 12.56 0.69 -18.89
CA GLU A 130 13.38 -0.38 -18.30
C GLU A 130 12.54 -1.52 -17.72
N LEU A 131 11.24 -1.28 -17.49
CA LEU A 131 10.26 -2.30 -17.12
C LEU A 131 9.56 -2.91 -18.35
N GLY A 132 9.91 -2.48 -19.57
CA GLY A 132 9.26 -2.91 -20.81
C GLY A 132 7.93 -2.21 -21.08
N VAL A 133 7.65 -1.10 -20.40
CA VAL A 133 6.46 -0.27 -20.61
C VAL A 133 6.86 0.94 -21.45
N ASP A 134 6.29 1.06 -22.65
CA ASP A 134 6.53 2.18 -23.56
C ASP A 134 5.55 3.33 -23.26
N PRO A 135 6.02 4.48 -22.71
CA PRO A 135 5.16 5.61 -22.38
C PRO A 135 4.50 6.23 -23.62
N ASP A 136 5.21 6.28 -24.75
CA ASP A 136 4.72 6.94 -25.96
C ASP A 136 3.55 6.14 -26.56
N ALA A 137 3.66 4.81 -26.54
CA ALA A 137 2.59 3.89 -26.94
C ALA A 137 1.38 3.87 -25.99
N ARG A 138 1.46 4.56 -24.85
CA ARG A 138 0.45 4.62 -23.79
C ARG A 138 0.07 6.06 -23.42
N THR A 139 0.30 7.02 -24.31
CA THR A 139 0.06 8.46 -24.04
C THR A 139 -1.38 8.73 -23.60
N ASP A 140 -2.38 8.17 -24.29
CA ASP A 140 -3.80 8.38 -23.96
C ASP A 140 -4.17 7.76 -22.61
N ASP A 141 -3.65 6.56 -22.32
CA ASP A 141 -3.85 5.88 -21.04
C ASP A 141 -3.21 6.67 -19.88
N LEU A 142 -2.00 7.20 -20.09
CA LEU A 142 -1.31 8.06 -19.13
C LEU A 142 -2.11 9.33 -18.86
N GLN A 143 -2.63 9.97 -19.92
CA GLN A 143 -3.47 11.15 -19.80
C GLN A 143 -4.75 10.84 -19.01
N GLN A 144 -5.37 9.68 -19.22
CA GLN A 144 -6.54 9.26 -18.45
C GLN A 144 -6.23 9.13 -16.95
N ILE A 145 -5.08 8.53 -16.59
CA ILE A 145 -4.63 8.46 -15.19
C ILE A 145 -4.36 9.85 -14.63
N ALA A 146 -3.69 10.72 -15.39
CA ALA A 146 -3.39 12.10 -15.01
C ALA A 146 -4.66 12.92 -14.75
N ASP A 147 -5.68 12.75 -15.60
CA ASP A 147 -6.98 13.39 -15.46
C ASP A 147 -7.71 12.97 -14.18
N VAL A 148 -7.63 11.68 -13.81
CA VAL A 148 -8.16 11.19 -12.53
C VAL A 148 -7.35 11.77 -11.37
N CYS A 149 -6.03 11.81 -11.47
CA CYS A 149 -5.14 12.41 -10.48
C CYS A 149 -5.48 13.89 -10.22
N ALA A 150 -5.79 14.65 -11.27
CA ALA A 150 -6.18 16.06 -11.17
C ALA A 150 -7.45 16.25 -10.31
N ARG A 151 -8.38 15.27 -10.34
CA ARG A 151 -9.69 15.32 -9.66
C ARG A 151 -9.79 14.40 -8.43
N LEU A 152 -8.65 13.99 -7.85
CA LEU A 152 -8.68 13.18 -6.63
C LEU A 152 -9.37 13.95 -5.49
N PRO A 153 -10.26 13.29 -4.72
CA PRO A 153 -10.86 13.88 -3.52
C PRO A 153 -9.80 14.02 -2.42
N GLN A 154 -10.05 14.93 -1.48
CA GLN A 154 -9.23 15.11 -0.29
C GLN A 154 -9.14 13.79 0.48
N ASP A 155 -7.99 13.51 1.09
CA ASP A 155 -7.83 12.32 1.91
C ASP A 155 -8.70 12.43 3.17
N PRO A 156 -9.71 11.55 3.37
CA PRO A 156 -10.58 11.60 4.54
C PRO A 156 -9.85 11.43 5.87
N TYR A 157 -8.66 10.82 5.82
CA TYR A 157 -7.86 10.55 7.02
C TYR A 157 -6.83 11.65 7.28
N ALA A 158 -6.44 12.43 6.27
CA ALA A 158 -5.42 13.48 6.41
C ALA A 158 -5.89 14.83 5.81
N PRO A 159 -7.01 15.40 6.31
CA PRO A 159 -7.64 16.57 5.70
C PRO A 159 -6.69 17.78 5.63
N ASP A 160 -5.90 18.03 6.67
CA ASP A 160 -5.05 19.23 6.75
C ASP A 160 -3.67 19.06 6.09
N SER A 161 -3.45 17.95 5.38
CA SER A 161 -2.13 17.61 4.80
C SER A 161 -1.96 18.06 3.35
N ASN A 162 -2.99 18.65 2.74
CA ASN A 162 -3.04 18.93 1.30
C ASN A 162 -2.78 17.69 0.42
N ARG A 163 -3.17 16.51 0.94
CA ARG A 163 -3.14 15.21 0.27
C ARG A 163 -4.52 14.81 -0.23
N PHE A 164 -4.54 14.27 -1.44
CA PHE A 164 -5.72 13.80 -2.15
C PHE A 164 -5.47 12.38 -2.61
N ARG A 165 -6.46 11.48 -2.51
CA ARG A 165 -6.22 10.08 -2.88
C ARG A 165 -7.45 9.29 -3.31
N ARG A 166 -7.18 8.25 -4.08
CA ARG A 166 -8.06 7.11 -4.32
C ARG A 166 -7.30 5.82 -4.09
N TYR A 167 -8.02 4.75 -3.80
CA TYR A 167 -7.43 3.46 -3.51
C TYR A 167 -8.33 2.31 -3.98
N SER A 168 -7.73 1.32 -4.62
CA SER A 168 -8.38 0.05 -4.97
C SER A 168 -7.38 -1.09 -4.81
N HIS A 169 -7.83 -2.32 -5.01
CA HIS A 169 -6.93 -3.45 -5.12
C HIS A 169 -7.44 -4.50 -6.10
N ALA A 170 -6.50 -5.26 -6.63
CA ALA A 170 -6.74 -6.45 -7.41
C ALA A 170 -6.15 -7.68 -6.72
N VAL A 171 -6.61 -8.84 -7.16
CA VAL A 171 -6.01 -10.13 -6.85
C VAL A 171 -5.40 -10.67 -8.13
N PHE A 172 -4.13 -11.05 -8.05
CA PHE A 172 -3.42 -11.76 -9.09
C PHE A 172 -3.31 -13.24 -8.73
N LEU A 173 -3.58 -14.13 -9.67
CA LEU A 173 -3.44 -15.58 -9.53
C LEU A 173 -2.27 -16.06 -10.40
N PRO A 174 -1.09 -16.33 -9.81
CA PRO A 174 0.12 -16.66 -10.56
C PRO A 174 -0.02 -17.88 -11.48
N TRP A 175 -0.75 -18.91 -11.03
CA TRP A 175 -0.90 -20.18 -11.76
C TRP A 175 -1.87 -20.11 -12.96
N THR A 176 -2.68 -19.06 -13.06
CA THR A 176 -3.60 -18.84 -14.20
C THR A 176 -3.33 -17.53 -14.95
N ASP A 177 -2.37 -16.72 -14.49
CA ASP A 177 -2.10 -15.37 -15.01
C ASP A 177 -3.34 -14.47 -15.05
N GLN A 178 -4.20 -14.59 -14.04
CA GLN A 178 -5.43 -13.80 -13.93
C GLN A 178 -5.24 -12.64 -12.96
N LEU A 179 -5.58 -11.43 -13.41
CA LEU A 179 -5.58 -10.22 -12.61
C LEU A 179 -7.00 -9.64 -12.59
N SER A 180 -7.59 -9.52 -11.40
CA SER A 180 -8.98 -9.08 -11.24
C SER A 180 -9.11 -8.07 -10.11
N PHE A 181 -9.68 -6.91 -10.39
CA PHE A 181 -10.01 -5.93 -9.36
C PHE A 181 -11.09 -6.47 -8.43
N VAL A 182 -10.92 -6.25 -7.13
CA VAL A 182 -11.93 -6.55 -6.12
C VAL A 182 -12.96 -5.41 -6.14
N PRO A 183 -14.27 -5.71 -6.25
CA PRO A 183 -15.29 -4.66 -6.26
C PRO A 183 -15.30 -3.86 -4.94
N GLY A 184 -15.32 -2.53 -5.06
CA GLY A 184 -15.59 -1.64 -3.93
C GLY A 184 -17.03 -1.75 -3.41
N ALA A 185 -17.26 -1.28 -2.20
CA ALA A 185 -18.58 -1.16 -1.60
C ALA A 185 -19.26 0.16 -2.02
N PRO A 186 -20.59 0.19 -2.21
CA PRO A 186 -21.32 1.44 -2.46
C PRO A 186 -21.14 2.45 -1.32
N ASP A 187 -21.05 3.73 -1.68
CA ASP A 187 -20.90 4.84 -0.75
C ASP A 187 -21.69 6.07 -1.23
N ALA A 188 -22.30 6.80 -0.30
CA ALA A 188 -23.17 7.93 -0.63
C ALA A 188 -22.41 9.19 -1.10
N GLU A 189 -21.17 9.38 -0.64
CA GLU A 189 -20.39 10.58 -0.94
C GLU A 189 -19.48 10.36 -2.16
N HIS A 190 -18.84 9.20 -2.21
CA HIS A 190 -17.81 8.89 -3.20
C HIS A 190 -18.26 7.90 -4.28
N GLY A 191 -19.51 7.45 -4.23
CA GLY A 191 -20.10 6.44 -5.12
C GLY A 191 -19.66 5.02 -4.76
N THR A 192 -18.35 4.78 -4.72
CA THR A 192 -17.75 3.51 -4.28
C THR A 192 -16.52 3.76 -3.41
N VAL A 193 -16.37 2.97 -2.35
CA VAL A 193 -15.21 2.96 -1.45
C VAL A 193 -14.62 1.57 -1.31
N THR A 194 -13.32 1.51 -1.10
CA THR A 194 -12.58 0.28 -0.86
C THR A 194 -11.93 0.35 0.51
N GLU A 195 -11.92 -0.77 1.22
CA GLU A 195 -11.25 -0.87 2.51
C GLU A 195 -9.76 -1.10 2.32
N TYR A 196 -8.96 -0.28 2.99
CA TYR A 196 -7.52 -0.36 3.04
C TYR A 196 -7.08 -0.63 4.47
N TRP A 197 -6.12 -1.53 4.60
CA TRP A 197 -5.53 -1.90 5.86
C TRP A 197 -4.00 -1.89 5.75
N GLN A 198 -3.33 -1.24 6.69
CA GLN A 198 -1.87 -1.05 6.70
C GLN A 198 -1.22 -1.58 8.00
N ASP A 199 -1.88 -2.49 8.71
CA ASP A 199 -1.45 -3.10 9.99
C ASP A 199 -0.91 -2.04 10.99
N GLU A 200 0.06 -2.42 11.82
CA GLU A 200 0.74 -1.52 12.79
C GLU A 200 1.83 -0.65 12.14
N HIS A 201 2.08 -0.83 10.83
CA HIS A 201 3.19 -0.20 10.11
C HIS A 201 2.89 1.26 9.73
N ASN A 202 1.63 1.69 9.79
CA ASN A 202 1.29 3.10 9.76
C ASN A 202 1.22 3.66 11.20
N PRO A 203 2.24 4.41 11.67
CA PRO A 203 2.24 4.95 13.03
C PRO A 203 1.14 5.98 13.28
N GLU A 204 0.53 6.55 12.23
CA GLU A 204 -0.55 7.53 12.34
C GLU A 204 -1.93 6.87 12.48
N TYR A 205 -2.09 5.62 12.05
CA TYR A 205 -3.38 4.89 12.06
C TYR A 205 -3.23 3.41 12.41
N PRO A 206 -2.71 3.06 13.60
CA PRO A 206 -2.55 1.67 14.00
C PRO A 206 -3.91 0.98 14.09
N ASN A 207 -4.02 -0.21 13.50
CA ASN A 207 -5.19 -1.10 13.60
C ASN A 207 -6.53 -0.50 13.09
N MET A 208 -6.49 0.43 12.13
CA MET A 208 -7.70 1.02 11.53
C MET A 208 -7.94 0.56 10.08
N ARG A 209 -9.17 0.09 9.81
CA ARG A 209 -9.68 -0.11 8.43
C ARG A 209 -10.07 1.25 7.89
N ARG A 210 -9.33 1.72 6.89
CA ARG A 210 -9.62 2.97 6.19
C ARG A 210 -10.54 2.71 5.01
N ARG A 211 -11.66 3.43 4.93
CA ARG A 211 -12.53 3.45 3.77
C ARG A 211 -12.11 4.58 2.87
N LEU A 212 -11.53 4.24 1.73
CA LEU A 212 -10.98 5.21 0.79
C LEU A 212 -11.83 5.24 -0.48
N PRO A 213 -12.02 6.43 -1.09
CA PRO A 213 -12.67 6.54 -2.39
C PRO A 213 -12.02 5.62 -3.41
N ASP A 214 -12.82 4.81 -4.10
CA ASP A 214 -12.29 3.76 -4.97
C ASP A 214 -11.69 4.34 -6.27
N VAL A 215 -10.81 3.59 -6.92
CA VAL A 215 -10.33 3.94 -8.27
C VAL A 215 -11.49 3.83 -9.26
N PRO A 216 -11.70 4.81 -10.18
CA PRO A 216 -12.82 4.77 -11.11
C PRO A 216 -12.81 3.51 -11.98
N ALA A 217 -13.98 2.96 -12.29
CA ALA A 217 -14.11 1.74 -13.09
C ALA A 217 -13.36 1.82 -14.44
N ALA A 218 -13.39 2.99 -15.09
CA ALA A 218 -12.68 3.22 -16.36
C ALA A 218 -11.15 3.01 -16.26
N LEU A 219 -10.54 3.22 -15.09
CA LEU A 219 -9.12 2.96 -14.90
C LEU A 219 -8.80 1.48 -14.66
N ARG A 220 -9.78 0.65 -14.30
CA ARG A 220 -9.54 -0.79 -14.07
C ARG A 220 -9.24 -1.55 -15.37
N GLU A 221 -9.62 -0.96 -16.51
CA GLU A 221 -9.37 -1.47 -17.86
C GLU A 221 -8.31 -0.65 -18.61
N ASN A 222 -7.71 0.35 -17.96
CA ASN A 222 -6.66 1.18 -18.56
C ASN A 222 -5.42 0.35 -18.86
N ALA A 223 -4.94 0.37 -20.11
CA ALA A 223 -3.91 -0.54 -20.56
C ALA A 223 -2.57 -0.27 -19.89
N LEU A 224 -2.22 1.00 -19.66
CA LEU A 224 -1.00 1.38 -18.96
C LEU A 224 -1.00 0.90 -17.50
N LEU A 225 -2.11 1.07 -16.77
CA LEU A 225 -2.19 0.60 -15.39
C LEU A 225 -1.99 -0.92 -15.31
N LEU A 226 -2.62 -1.67 -16.20
CA LEU A 226 -2.48 -3.12 -16.26
C LEU A 226 -1.06 -3.54 -16.65
N ASP A 227 -0.43 -2.85 -17.60
CA ASP A 227 0.95 -3.10 -18.01
C ASP A 227 1.92 -2.83 -16.85
N LEU A 228 1.76 -1.73 -16.12
CA LEU A 228 2.57 -1.40 -14.93
C LEU A 228 2.39 -2.45 -13.82
N MET A 229 1.15 -2.85 -13.51
CA MET A 229 0.89 -3.89 -12.51
C MET A 229 1.57 -5.22 -12.88
N ARG A 230 1.53 -5.61 -14.16
CA ARG A 230 2.18 -6.83 -14.65
C ARG A 230 3.71 -6.71 -14.64
N ALA A 231 4.23 -5.57 -15.03
CA ALA A 231 5.67 -5.32 -15.02
C ALA A 231 6.22 -5.35 -13.58
N ASP A 232 5.52 -4.72 -12.63
CA ASP A 232 5.87 -4.72 -11.20
C ASP A 232 5.79 -6.13 -10.59
N LEU A 233 4.74 -6.90 -10.93
CA LEU A 233 4.64 -8.32 -10.55
C LEU A 233 5.84 -9.12 -11.05
N ALA A 234 6.27 -8.92 -12.29
CA ALA A 234 7.45 -9.60 -12.85
C ALA A 234 8.74 -9.25 -12.09
N GLN A 235 8.83 -8.05 -11.48
CA GLN A 235 9.97 -7.67 -10.62
C GLN A 235 9.91 -8.30 -9.23
N ALA A 236 8.73 -8.71 -8.74
CA ALA A 236 8.52 -9.26 -7.40
C ALA A 236 8.53 -10.80 -7.37
N LEU A 237 8.09 -11.45 -8.45
CA LEU A 237 7.93 -12.91 -8.59
C LEU A 237 9.25 -13.72 -8.56
N TRP A 238 10.38 -13.14 -8.15
CA TRP A 238 11.54 -13.96 -7.73
C TRP A 238 11.38 -14.53 -6.32
N LEU A 239 10.41 -14.03 -5.52
CA LEU A 239 10.02 -14.64 -4.25
C LEU A 239 9.07 -15.81 -4.49
N GLU A 240 9.51 -17.00 -4.09
CA GLU A 240 8.76 -18.25 -4.26
C GLU A 240 7.35 -18.20 -3.64
N GLU A 241 7.22 -17.55 -2.48
CA GLU A 241 5.93 -17.43 -1.77
C GLU A 241 4.84 -16.77 -2.62
N LEU A 242 5.20 -15.84 -3.51
CA LEU A 242 4.26 -15.15 -4.39
C LEU A 242 3.76 -16.04 -5.53
N HIS A 243 4.33 -17.23 -5.77
CA HIS A 243 3.85 -18.17 -6.79
C HIS A 243 2.76 -19.11 -6.28
N HIS A 244 2.71 -19.35 -4.97
CA HIS A 244 1.88 -20.40 -4.36
C HIS A 244 0.68 -19.85 -3.59
N ALA A 245 0.44 -18.54 -3.66
CA ALA A 245 -0.70 -17.88 -3.05
C ALA A 245 -1.31 -16.87 -4.05
N PRO A 246 -2.61 -16.55 -3.93
CA PRO A 246 -3.12 -15.34 -4.57
C PRO A 246 -2.25 -14.15 -4.11
N VAL A 247 -1.99 -13.22 -5.01
CA VAL A 247 -1.17 -12.04 -4.74
C VAL A 247 -2.10 -10.84 -4.66
N TYR A 248 -2.00 -10.11 -3.56
CA TYR A 248 -2.66 -8.83 -3.38
C TYR A 248 -1.91 -7.75 -4.15
N VAL A 249 -2.63 -6.98 -4.97
CA VAL A 249 -2.09 -5.86 -5.73
C VAL A 249 -2.86 -4.59 -5.36
N GLY A 250 -2.35 -3.83 -4.39
CA GLY A 250 -2.92 -2.56 -3.98
C GLY A 250 -2.59 -1.45 -4.98
N VAL A 251 -3.55 -0.61 -5.32
CA VAL A 251 -3.41 0.49 -6.28
C VAL A 251 -3.79 1.80 -5.59
N HIS A 252 -2.81 2.67 -5.41
CA HIS A 252 -2.99 3.98 -4.78
C HIS A 252 -2.73 5.09 -5.79
N LEU A 253 -3.71 5.98 -5.96
CA LEU A 253 -3.51 7.25 -6.65
C LEU A 253 -3.40 8.32 -5.58
N ILE A 254 -2.27 9.03 -5.54
CA ILE A 254 -2.02 10.06 -4.53
C ILE A 254 -1.57 11.34 -5.23
N LYS A 255 -2.18 12.47 -4.84
CA LYS A 255 -1.76 13.80 -5.24
C LYS A 255 -1.44 14.63 -3.98
N LEU A 256 -0.30 15.28 -4.00
CA LEU A 256 0.04 16.39 -3.11
C LEU A 256 -0.14 17.68 -3.90
N ALA A 257 -0.97 18.61 -3.42
CA ALA A 257 -1.26 19.85 -4.14
C ALA A 257 -1.26 21.06 -3.21
N VAL A 258 -0.58 22.12 -3.60
CA VAL A 258 -0.45 23.36 -2.82
C VAL A 258 -1.00 24.54 -3.62
N GLY A 259 -1.80 25.40 -2.97
CA GLY A 259 -2.33 26.63 -3.55
C GLY A 259 -1.93 27.90 -2.79
N ASP A 260 -1.42 27.76 -1.56
CA ASP A 260 -0.87 28.85 -0.76
C ASP A 260 0.66 28.72 -0.65
N ARG A 261 1.36 29.85 -0.67
CA ARG A 261 2.83 29.92 -0.54
C ARG A 261 3.32 29.64 0.88
N THR A 262 2.46 29.79 1.89
CA THR A 262 2.80 29.45 3.27
C THR A 262 2.64 27.96 3.57
N ASP A 263 1.93 27.24 2.71
CA ASP A 263 1.55 25.87 2.94
C ASP A 263 2.58 24.89 2.37
N ALA A 264 2.53 23.67 2.91
CA ALA A 264 3.17 22.51 2.33
C ALA A 264 2.14 21.40 2.19
N ALA A 265 2.30 20.57 1.16
CA ALA A 265 1.60 19.29 1.10
C ALA A 265 2.52 18.19 1.63
N VAL A 266 2.03 17.47 2.63
CA VAL A 266 2.82 16.57 3.46
C VAL A 266 2.35 15.14 3.22
N PRO A 267 3.24 14.23 2.80
CA PRO A 267 2.90 12.82 2.70
C PRO A 267 2.69 12.23 4.10
N SER A 268 2.00 11.10 4.18
CA SER A 268 1.78 10.41 5.44
C SER A 268 2.01 8.90 5.24
N PRO A 269 2.85 8.26 6.07
CA PRO A 269 3.54 8.86 7.21
C PRO A 269 4.67 9.83 6.79
N ASN A 270 4.81 10.95 7.51
CA ASN A 270 5.86 11.94 7.24
C ASN A 270 7.17 11.57 7.96
N CYS A 271 7.65 10.35 7.76
CA CYS A 271 8.94 9.84 8.25
C CYS A 271 9.36 8.63 7.39
N LEU A 272 10.60 8.18 7.58
CA LEU A 272 11.03 6.90 7.02
C LEU A 272 10.12 5.79 7.53
N HIS A 273 9.61 4.96 6.64
CA HIS A 273 8.68 3.90 6.99
C HIS A 273 8.88 2.67 6.11
N GLN A 274 8.18 1.63 6.53
CA GLN A 274 7.92 0.41 5.79
C GLN A 274 6.39 0.35 5.64
N ASP A 275 5.90 0.00 4.45
CA ASP A 275 4.46 -0.07 4.18
C ASP A 275 3.77 -1.27 4.85
N GLY A 276 4.53 -2.30 5.25
CA GLY A 276 4.06 -3.44 6.02
C GLY A 276 3.36 -4.53 5.20
N GLY A 277 2.59 -5.38 5.87
CA GLY A 277 1.80 -6.46 5.26
C GLY A 277 2.44 -7.84 5.41
N SER A 278 3.65 -8.05 4.87
CA SER A 278 4.42 -9.29 5.08
C SER A 278 5.92 -9.09 4.77
N PRO A 279 6.79 -10.06 5.12
CA PRO A 279 8.19 -10.07 4.67
C PRO A 279 8.37 -10.09 3.15
N ALA A 280 7.30 -10.39 2.39
CA ALA A 280 7.26 -10.43 0.94
C ALA A 280 6.51 -9.22 0.32
N THR A 281 6.38 -8.12 1.07
CA THR A 281 5.80 -6.88 0.53
C THR A 281 6.80 -6.12 -0.35
N PHE A 282 6.31 -5.63 -1.49
CA PHE A 282 6.98 -4.65 -2.32
C PHE A 282 6.10 -3.43 -2.55
N THR A 283 6.73 -2.27 -2.69
CA THR A 283 6.07 -1.03 -3.09
C THR A 283 6.76 -0.48 -4.33
N PHE A 284 5.97 -0.22 -5.38
CA PHE A 284 6.40 0.38 -6.64
C PHE A 284 5.74 1.74 -6.76
N ALA A 285 6.51 2.81 -6.89
CA ALA A 285 6.01 4.16 -7.05
C ALA A 285 6.37 4.68 -8.44
N HIS A 286 5.36 5.15 -9.17
CA HIS A 286 5.44 5.66 -10.53
C HIS A 286 4.97 7.12 -10.56
N LEU A 287 5.81 8.04 -11.03
CA LEU A 287 5.42 9.44 -11.19
C LEU A 287 4.36 9.56 -12.29
N ILE A 288 3.24 10.20 -12.00
CA ILE A 288 2.24 10.52 -13.03
C ILE A 288 2.46 11.94 -13.56
N GLY A 289 2.80 12.87 -12.66
CA GLY A 289 3.12 14.24 -13.05
C GLY A 289 3.63 15.06 -11.88
N CYS A 290 4.40 16.10 -12.19
CA CYS A 290 4.96 17.03 -11.25
C CYS A 290 5.00 18.42 -11.91
N ALA A 291 4.38 19.42 -11.31
CA ALA A 291 4.33 20.77 -11.85
C ALA A 291 4.39 21.80 -10.73
N ASP A 292 5.20 22.85 -10.95
CA ASP A 292 5.21 24.07 -10.13
C ASP A 292 5.47 23.86 -8.63
N ILE A 293 6.20 22.80 -8.29
CA ILE A 293 6.59 22.48 -6.91
C ILE A 293 8.10 22.37 -6.71
N SER A 294 8.51 22.54 -5.46
CA SER A 294 9.82 22.21 -4.92
C SER A 294 9.66 21.19 -3.79
N GLY A 295 10.71 20.42 -3.48
CA GLY A 295 10.66 19.33 -2.51
C GLY A 295 10.31 17.98 -3.17
N GLY A 296 9.64 17.10 -2.43
CA GLY A 296 9.32 15.75 -2.94
C GLY A 296 10.53 14.83 -3.12
N GLU A 297 11.63 15.09 -2.39
CA GLU A 297 12.80 14.21 -2.37
C GLU A 297 12.40 12.84 -1.81
N ASN A 298 12.79 11.79 -2.51
CA ASN A 298 12.66 10.41 -2.07
C ASN A 298 13.97 10.01 -1.40
N VAL A 299 13.85 9.35 -0.25
CA VAL A 299 14.99 8.85 0.51
C VAL A 299 14.79 7.37 0.76
N ILE A 300 15.80 6.57 0.44
CA ILE A 300 15.88 5.16 0.81
C ILE A 300 16.95 5.03 1.88
N ALA A 301 16.64 4.37 2.99
CA ALA A 301 17.53 4.13 4.10
C ALA A 301 17.50 2.67 4.53
N ARG A 302 18.37 2.28 5.46
CA ARG A 302 18.32 0.96 6.09
C ARG A 302 16.95 0.74 6.75
N ALA A 303 16.47 -0.51 6.79
CA ALA A 303 15.18 -0.84 7.41
C ALA A 303 15.07 -0.34 8.87
N SER A 304 16.16 -0.43 9.64
CA SER A 304 16.24 0.04 11.03
C SER A 304 16.07 1.57 11.21
N ALA A 305 16.00 2.33 10.13
CA ALA A 305 15.74 3.77 10.16
C ALA A 305 14.23 4.12 10.16
N ALA A 306 13.34 3.14 10.06
CA ALA A 306 11.90 3.35 10.16
C ALA A 306 11.52 4.14 11.44
N GLY A 307 10.55 5.04 11.31
CA GLY A 307 10.10 5.97 12.35
C GLY A 307 10.98 7.22 12.52
N ARG A 308 12.10 7.35 11.79
CA ARG A 308 13.02 8.50 11.90
C ARG A 308 12.87 9.49 10.74
N GLN A 309 13.32 10.71 10.94
CA GLN A 309 13.49 11.67 9.85
C GLN A 309 14.82 11.42 9.12
N PRO A 310 14.88 11.61 7.78
CA PRO A 310 16.12 11.50 7.02
C PRO A 310 17.25 12.39 7.53
N GLU A 311 16.95 13.60 8.02
CA GLU A 311 17.94 14.54 8.56
C GLU A 311 18.53 14.12 9.91
N ASP A 312 17.87 13.20 10.62
CA ASP A 312 18.36 12.68 11.90
C ASP A 312 19.27 11.46 11.72
N LEU A 313 19.47 10.98 10.48
CA LEU A 313 20.25 9.79 10.19
C LEU A 313 21.74 10.11 10.02
N PRO A 314 22.64 9.20 10.43
CA PRO A 314 24.03 9.26 9.96
C PRO A 314 24.07 8.97 8.45
N ASP A 315 25.05 9.55 7.74
CA ASP A 315 25.16 9.46 6.29
C ASP A 315 25.19 8.02 5.77
N ASP A 316 25.83 7.11 6.51
CA ASP A 316 25.96 5.70 6.13
C ASP A 316 24.63 4.92 6.22
N ALA A 317 23.63 5.44 6.94
CA ALA A 317 22.30 4.84 7.01
C ALA A 317 21.41 5.20 5.81
N VAL A 318 21.76 6.24 5.06
CA VAL A 318 21.05 6.65 3.83
C VAL A 318 21.64 5.90 2.64
N LEU A 319 20.81 5.14 1.95
CA LEU A 319 21.20 4.32 0.81
C LEU A 319 21.03 5.05 -0.53
N ALA A 320 20.06 5.97 -0.62
CA ALA A 320 19.84 6.83 -1.77
C ALA A 320 19.02 8.07 -1.43
N ARG A 321 19.25 9.16 -2.18
CA ARG A 321 18.41 10.36 -2.25
C ARG A 321 18.19 10.72 -3.71
N PHE A 322 16.96 11.04 -4.10
CA PHE A 322 16.62 11.39 -5.48
C PHE A 322 15.23 12.02 -5.58
N THR A 323 14.98 12.75 -6.67
CA THR A 323 13.65 13.24 -7.04
C THR A 323 13.25 12.62 -8.37
N LEU A 324 11.98 12.21 -8.49
CA LEU A 324 11.40 11.77 -9.76
C LEU A 324 10.99 13.00 -10.56
N THR A 325 11.36 13.07 -11.83
CA THR A 325 11.18 14.29 -12.64
C THR A 325 10.34 14.05 -13.87
N GLU A 326 10.51 12.93 -14.56
CA GLU A 326 9.78 12.61 -15.78
C GLU A 326 8.57 11.70 -15.49
N PRO A 327 7.46 11.83 -16.26
CA PRO A 327 6.35 10.89 -16.16
C PRO A 327 6.84 9.45 -16.30
N LEU A 328 6.32 8.60 -15.41
CA LEU A 328 6.64 7.18 -15.25
C LEU A 328 8.09 6.88 -14.82
N ASP A 329 8.86 7.89 -14.41
CA ASP A 329 10.00 7.64 -13.51
C ASP A 329 9.51 7.01 -12.22
N GLY A 330 10.25 6.05 -11.71
CA GLY A 330 9.84 5.34 -10.53
C GLY A 330 10.95 4.73 -9.69
N TYR A 331 10.50 4.16 -8.59
CA TYR A 331 11.34 3.34 -7.74
C TYR A 331 10.53 2.19 -7.15
N ALA A 332 11.24 1.11 -6.83
CA ALA A 332 10.70 -0.04 -6.12
C ALA A 332 11.47 -0.23 -4.82
N VAL A 333 10.77 -0.70 -3.79
CA VAL A 333 11.37 -1.16 -2.53
C VAL A 333 10.83 -2.55 -2.20
N HIS A 334 11.72 -3.42 -1.73
CA HIS A 334 11.34 -4.63 -1.00
C HIS A 334 11.27 -4.23 0.47
N ASP A 335 10.05 -4.11 0.96
CA ASP A 335 9.72 -3.31 2.14
C ASP A 335 10.46 -3.80 3.40
N HIS A 336 10.65 -5.11 3.56
CA HIS A 336 11.38 -5.66 4.71
C HIS A 336 12.91 -5.38 4.69
N ARG A 337 13.49 -4.93 3.58
CA ARG A 337 14.96 -4.74 3.46
C ARG A 337 15.42 -3.30 3.62
N VAL A 338 14.54 -2.34 3.39
CA VAL A 338 14.84 -0.91 3.43
C VAL A 338 13.71 -0.16 4.12
N SER A 339 13.95 1.09 4.49
CA SER A 339 12.88 2.03 4.79
C SER A 339 12.90 3.13 3.74
N HIS A 340 11.76 3.77 3.51
CA HIS A 340 11.63 4.78 2.50
C HIS A 340 10.82 5.99 2.97
N TYR A 341 11.03 7.12 2.32
CA TYR A 341 10.43 8.40 2.66
C TYR A 341 10.24 9.25 1.42
N VAL A 342 9.22 10.09 1.42
CA VAL A 342 9.07 11.19 0.48
C VAL A 342 8.91 12.51 1.25
N GLY A 343 9.63 13.54 0.80
CA GLY A 343 9.60 14.86 1.40
C GLY A 343 8.31 15.63 1.10
N PRO A 344 7.91 16.58 1.96
CA PRO A 344 6.86 17.53 1.65
C PRO A 344 7.14 18.32 0.37
N VAL A 345 6.08 18.80 -0.27
CA VAL A 345 6.15 19.67 -1.45
C VAL A 345 5.62 21.07 -1.15
N ARG A 346 6.20 22.09 -1.80
CA ARG A 346 5.84 23.52 -1.67
C ARG A 346 5.83 24.18 -3.03
N LEU A 347 5.15 25.32 -3.18
CA LEU A 347 5.15 26.07 -4.43
C LEU A 347 6.58 26.46 -4.85
N ALA A 348 6.91 26.20 -6.11
CA ALA A 348 8.16 26.65 -6.71
C ALA A 348 8.07 28.12 -7.17
N GLY A 349 9.16 28.86 -7.00
CA GLY A 349 9.31 30.21 -7.58
C GLY A 349 8.12 31.13 -7.26
N ARG A 350 7.45 31.62 -8.30
CA ARG A 350 6.27 32.50 -8.23
C ARG A 350 4.96 31.81 -8.63
N ALA A 351 4.92 30.49 -8.68
CA ALA A 351 3.71 29.75 -9.02
C ALA A 351 2.57 30.07 -8.04
N HIS A 352 1.34 29.96 -8.55
CA HIS A 352 0.09 30.17 -7.80
C HIS A 352 -0.55 28.84 -7.35
N SER A 353 -0.18 27.75 -7.99
CA SER A 353 -0.59 26.39 -7.65
C SER A 353 0.51 25.43 -8.08
N GLY A 354 0.65 24.31 -7.39
CA GLY A 354 1.61 23.28 -7.74
C GLY A 354 1.16 21.91 -7.25
N GLN A 355 1.53 20.86 -7.96
CA GLN A 355 1.13 19.50 -7.61
C GLN A 355 2.17 18.45 -7.98
N ARG A 356 2.11 17.34 -7.25
CA ARG A 356 2.80 16.09 -7.55
C ARG A 356 1.83 14.93 -7.43
N SER A 357 1.72 14.13 -8.48
CA SER A 357 0.85 12.95 -8.55
C SER A 357 1.69 11.69 -8.74
N ILE A 358 1.40 10.67 -7.94
CA ILE A 358 2.08 9.38 -7.94
C ILE A 358 1.03 8.26 -7.98
N LEU A 359 1.32 7.23 -8.77
CA LEU A 359 0.67 5.92 -8.70
C LEU A 359 1.58 5.01 -7.87
N ILE A 360 1.04 4.39 -6.82
CA ILE A 360 1.74 3.38 -6.04
C ILE A 360 1.06 2.03 -6.23
N ILE A 361 1.84 1.01 -6.58
CA ILE A 361 1.42 -0.38 -6.68
C ILE A 361 2.10 -1.16 -5.55
N GLY A 362 1.29 -1.68 -4.62
CA GLY A 362 1.76 -2.52 -3.52
C GLY A 362 1.52 -3.99 -3.84
N ILE A 363 2.53 -4.83 -3.67
CA ILE A 363 2.46 -6.27 -3.94
C ILE A 363 2.74 -7.02 -2.65
N ALA A 364 1.85 -7.94 -2.26
CA ALA A 364 2.04 -8.80 -1.10
C ALA A 364 1.31 -10.14 -1.30
N PRO A 365 1.68 -11.21 -0.58
CA PRO A 365 0.86 -12.42 -0.51
C PRO A 365 -0.54 -12.08 0.02
N TYR A 366 -1.57 -12.62 -0.62
CA TYR A 366 -2.94 -12.54 -0.12
C TYR A 366 -3.13 -13.59 0.97
N ALA A 367 -2.94 -13.19 2.23
CA ALA A 367 -3.13 -14.07 3.37
C ALA A 367 -4.55 -13.94 3.96
N PRO A 368 -5.26 -15.05 4.23
CA PRO A 368 -6.45 -15.02 5.06
C PRO A 368 -6.08 -14.45 6.44
N ARG A 369 -6.87 -13.49 6.92
CA ARG A 369 -6.79 -13.08 8.33
C ARG A 369 -7.62 -14.07 9.13
N MET A 370 -6.94 -14.94 9.88
CA MET A 370 -7.56 -15.90 10.80
C MET A 370 -7.85 -15.26 12.15
#